data_AF-A0A8C0IP86-F1
#
_entry.id   AF-A0A8C0IP86-F1
#
_cell.length_a   1.000
_cell.length_b   1.000
_cell.length_c   1.000
_cell.angle_alpha   90.00
_cell.angle_beta   90.00
_cell.angle_gamma   90.00
#
_symmetry.space_group_name_H-M   'P 1'
#
loop_
_entity.id
_entity.type
_entity.pdbx_description
1 polymer ?
#
loop_
_entity_poly.entity_id
_entity_poly.type
_entity_poly.pdbx_seq_one_letter_code
_entity_poly.pdbx_strand_id
1 'polypeptide(L)'
;MKQLSAETVRLLSSSQVITSVVSVVKELIENSLDANATSIDVKLENYGFDKIEVRDNGDGIKAADVPVMAVKHYTSKISCPEDLESLTTYGFRGEALGSICCISEVLITTKTAADDFSTQYVLDSSGHVTSQKPSHLGQGKVCLL
;
A
#
# COMPACT_ATOMS: atom_id res chain seq x y z
N MET A 1 34.55 7.59 -9.00
CA MET A 1 33.11 7.28 -8.83
C MET A 1 32.86 6.86 -7.38
N LYS A 2 31.68 7.11 -6.81
CA LYS A 2 31.31 6.75 -5.42
C LYS A 2 29.98 6.02 -5.39
N GLN A 3 29.86 5.02 -4.52
CA GLN A 3 28.61 4.28 -4.30
C GLN A 3 27.61 5.17 -3.55
N LEU A 4 26.34 5.11 -3.97
CA LEU A 4 25.25 5.83 -3.30
C LEU A 4 24.86 5.13 -1.98
N SER A 5 24.35 5.89 -1.02
CA SER A 5 23.79 5.30 0.20
C SER A 5 22.52 4.50 -0.12
N ALA A 6 22.21 3.49 0.69
CA ALA A 6 20.99 2.68 0.52
C ALA A 6 19.72 3.54 0.57
N GLU A 7 19.72 4.57 1.40
CA GLU A 7 18.65 5.57 1.46
C GLU A 7 18.48 6.32 0.14
N THR A 8 19.57 6.82 -0.45
CA THR A 8 19.53 7.52 -1.74
C THR A 8 19.01 6.60 -2.85
N VAL A 9 19.47 5.34 -2.88
CA VAL A 9 19.00 4.34 -3.86
C VAL A 9 17.49 4.08 -3.69
N ARG A 10 17.02 3.93 -2.45
CA ARG A 10 15.58 3.77 -2.16
C ARG A 10 14.78 4.96 -2.65
N LEU A 11 15.17 6.19 -2.31
CA LEU A 11 14.47 7.40 -2.71
C LEU A 11 14.38 7.54 -4.24
N LEU A 12 15.50 7.30 -4.94
CA LEU A 12 15.53 7.34 -6.41
C LEU A 12 14.62 6.29 -7.03
N SER A 13 14.67 5.05 -6.55
CA SER A 13 13.79 3.98 -7.05
C SER A 13 12.31 4.29 -6.79
N SER A 14 11.98 4.81 -5.60
CA SER A 14 10.60 5.16 -5.24
C SER A 14 10.05 6.29 -6.11
N SER A 15 10.87 7.28 -6.44
CA SER A 15 10.48 8.43 -7.28
C SER A 15 10.28 8.06 -8.76
N GLN A 16 10.77 6.89 -9.20
CA GLN A 16 10.50 6.35 -10.54
C GLN A 16 9.19 5.57 -10.59
N VAL A 17 8.79 4.96 -9.46
CA VAL A 17 7.52 4.25 -9.31
C VAL A 17 6.38 5.24 -9.08
N ILE A 18 6.56 6.18 -8.15
CA ILE A 18 5.60 7.22 -7.80
C ILE A 18 6.10 8.56 -8.30
N THR A 19 5.44 9.10 -9.31
CA THR A 19 5.86 10.32 -10.03
C THR A 19 4.93 11.51 -9.79
N SER A 20 3.72 11.26 -9.25
CA SER A 20 2.69 12.27 -9.04
C SER A 20 1.63 11.80 -8.05
N VAL A 21 0.82 12.74 -7.53
CA VAL A 21 -0.39 12.42 -6.75
C VAL A 21 -1.30 11.45 -7.52
N VAL A 22 -1.44 11.64 -8.83
CA VAL A 22 -2.24 10.75 -9.69
C VAL A 22 -1.70 9.32 -9.67
N SER A 23 -0.37 9.13 -9.70
CA SER A 23 0.21 7.79 -9.60
C SER A 23 -0.06 7.14 -8.25
N VAL A 24 0.01 7.89 -7.15
CA VAL A 24 -0.34 7.38 -5.82
C VAL A 24 -1.78 6.89 -5.79
N VAL A 25 -2.72 7.74 -6.22
CA VAL A 25 -4.15 7.41 -6.23
C VAL A 25 -4.43 6.21 -7.13
N LYS A 26 -3.83 6.15 -8.32
CA LYS A 26 -3.93 5.02 -9.26
C LYS A 26 -3.52 3.71 -8.59
N GLU A 27 -2.33 3.67 -7.99
CA GLU A 27 -1.79 2.45 -7.36
C GLU A 27 -2.64 2.00 -6.16
N LEU A 28 -3.18 2.95 -5.38
CA LEU A 28 -4.07 2.61 -4.26
C LEU A 28 -5.41 2.06 -4.74
N ILE A 29 -6.01 2.64 -5.79
CA ILE A 29 -7.25 2.15 -6.42
C ILE A 29 -7.02 0.75 -7.01
N GLU A 30 -5.92 0.54 -7.74
CA GLU A 30 -5.57 -0.77 -8.30
C GLU A 30 -5.41 -1.84 -7.22
N ASN A 31 -4.76 -1.50 -6.10
CA ASN A 31 -4.68 -2.39 -4.94
C ASN A 31 -6.05 -2.67 -4.28
N SER A 32 -7.00 -1.74 -4.38
CA SER A 32 -8.37 -1.97 -3.89
C SER A 32 -9.15 -2.88 -4.83
N LEU A 33 -8.99 -2.72 -6.16
CA LEU A 33 -9.59 -3.61 -7.16
C LEU A 33 -9.04 -5.04 -7.05
N ASP A 34 -7.72 -5.19 -6.87
CA ASP A 34 -7.08 -6.49 -6.64
C ASP A 34 -7.56 -7.16 -5.33
N ALA A 35 -8.13 -6.38 -4.40
CA ALA A 35 -8.76 -6.86 -3.17
C ALA A 35 -10.28 -7.05 -3.30
N ASN A 36 -10.79 -7.17 -4.53
CA ASN A 36 -12.21 -7.39 -4.84
C ASN A 36 -13.16 -6.29 -4.33
N ALA A 37 -12.67 -5.05 -4.17
CA ALA A 37 -13.51 -3.94 -3.76
C ALA A 37 -14.60 -3.64 -4.79
N THR A 38 -15.81 -3.39 -4.30
CA THR A 38 -16.97 -2.96 -5.10
C THR A 38 -17.31 -1.49 -4.90
N SER A 39 -16.77 -0.88 -3.84
CA SER A 39 -16.86 0.53 -3.52
C SER A 39 -15.48 1.04 -3.12
N ILE A 40 -15.06 2.15 -3.73
CA ILE A 40 -13.79 2.81 -3.44
C ILE A 40 -14.08 4.30 -3.30
N ASP A 41 -13.82 4.84 -2.11
CA ASP A 41 -13.92 6.26 -1.80
C ASP A 41 -12.52 6.88 -1.78
N VAL A 42 -12.33 7.95 -2.56
CA VAL A 42 -11.07 8.70 -2.61
C VAL A 42 -11.32 10.11 -2.11
N LYS A 43 -10.58 10.51 -1.07
CA LYS A 43 -10.61 11.86 -0.53
C LYS A 43 -9.23 12.48 -0.64
N LEU A 44 -9.18 13.66 -1.23
CA LEU A 44 -7.97 14.47 -1.38
C LEU A 44 -8.15 15.76 -0.59
N GLU A 45 -7.20 16.07 0.28
CA GLU A 45 -7.12 17.38 0.94
C GLU A 45 -6.03 18.21 0.26
N ASN A 46 -6.34 19.47 -0.03
CA ASN A 46 -5.48 20.35 -0.81
C ASN A 46 -4.95 19.67 -2.10
N TYR A 47 -5.86 19.12 -2.91
CA TYR A 47 -5.53 18.40 -4.15
C TYR A 47 -4.57 17.19 -3.97
N GLY A 48 -4.45 16.67 -2.74
CA GLY A 48 -3.59 15.53 -2.40
C GLY A 48 -2.18 15.94 -1.95
N PHE A 49 -1.89 17.24 -1.81
CA PHE A 49 -0.62 17.72 -1.27
C PHE A 49 -0.56 17.63 0.25
N ASP A 50 -1.70 17.78 0.93
CA ASP A 50 -1.75 17.70 2.39
C ASP A 50 -2.07 16.28 2.85
N LYS A 51 -2.99 15.61 2.15
CA LYS A 51 -3.45 14.27 2.52
C LYS A 51 -4.12 13.53 1.36
N ILE A 52 -3.85 12.24 1.26
CA ILE A 52 -4.56 11.30 0.37
C ILE A 52 -5.18 10.20 1.22
N GLU A 53 -6.48 10.00 1.08
CA GLU A 53 -7.21 8.93 1.76
C GLU A 53 -7.93 8.07 0.73
N VAL A 54 -7.61 6.78 0.69
CA VAL A 54 -8.31 5.79 -0.15
C VAL A 54 -8.91 4.74 0.75
N ARG A 55 -10.24 4.63 0.71
CA ARG A 55 -11.03 3.66 1.46
C ARG A 55 -11.72 2.71 0.50
N ASP A 56 -11.63 1.42 0.78
CA ASP A 56 -12.32 0.38 0.05
C ASP A 56 -13.09 -0.56 0.99
N ASN A 57 -13.98 -1.34 0.40
CA ASN A 57 -14.71 -2.42 1.06
C ASN A 57 -14.21 -3.81 0.62
N GLY A 58 -12.93 -3.91 0.23
CA GLY A 58 -12.34 -5.16 -0.24
C GLY A 58 -12.09 -6.18 0.87
N ASP A 59 -11.30 -7.19 0.54
CA ASP A 59 -11.00 -8.32 1.44
C ASP A 59 -10.10 -7.94 2.63
N GLY A 60 -9.47 -6.76 2.58
CA GLY A 60 -8.47 -6.33 3.56
C GLY A 60 -7.14 -7.07 3.40
N ILE A 61 -6.24 -6.82 4.35
CA ILE A 61 -4.90 -7.42 4.46
C ILE A 61 -4.93 -8.41 5.63
N LYS A 62 -4.51 -9.65 5.37
CA LYS A 62 -4.43 -10.69 6.39
C LYS A 62 -3.35 -10.38 7.41
N ALA A 63 -3.57 -10.76 8.66
CA ALA A 63 -2.61 -10.55 9.74
C ALA A 63 -1.21 -11.15 9.44
N ALA A 64 -1.13 -12.24 8.67
CA ALA A 64 0.13 -12.85 8.26
C ALA A 64 0.94 -12.00 7.26
N ASP A 65 0.27 -11.17 6.47
CA ASP A 65 0.90 -10.34 5.43
C ASP A 65 1.28 -8.95 5.95
N VAL A 66 0.71 -8.52 7.08
CA VAL A 66 0.95 -7.22 7.74
C VAL A 66 2.46 -6.90 7.88
N PRO A 67 3.35 -7.81 8.32
CA PRO A 67 4.76 -7.48 8.47
C PRO A 67 5.47 -7.10 7.15
N VAL A 68 4.91 -7.49 6.01
CA VAL A 68 5.53 -7.32 4.68
C VAL A 68 4.66 -6.52 3.70
N MET A 69 3.49 -6.02 4.11
CA MET A 69 2.51 -5.42 3.20
C MET A 69 3.02 -4.19 2.43
N ALA A 70 4.01 -3.49 2.98
CA ALA A 70 4.65 -2.34 2.36
C ALA A 70 6.16 -2.53 2.16
N VAL A 71 6.68 -3.75 2.32
CA VAL A 71 8.08 -4.05 2.03
C VAL A 71 8.22 -4.29 0.53
N LYS A 72 9.22 -3.65 -0.11
CA LYS A 72 9.44 -3.79 -1.55
C LYS A 72 9.69 -5.25 -1.93
N HIS A 73 9.18 -5.64 -3.10
CA HIS A 73 9.29 -6.98 -3.68
C HIS A 73 8.52 -8.08 -2.94
N TYR A 74 7.55 -7.70 -2.10
CA TYR A 74 6.56 -8.62 -1.53
C TYR A 74 5.21 -8.41 -2.19
N THR A 75 4.60 -9.51 -2.65
CA THR A 75 3.29 -9.49 -3.30
C THR A 75 2.56 -10.80 -3.06
N SER A 76 1.22 -10.73 -2.99
CA SER A 76 0.34 -11.89 -2.89
C SER A 76 -0.24 -12.33 -4.25
N LYS A 77 0.19 -11.69 -5.35
CA LYS A 77 -0.47 -11.77 -6.67
C LYS A 77 0.23 -12.69 -7.65
N ILE A 78 1.54 -12.85 -7.50
CA ILE A 78 2.39 -13.73 -8.29
C ILE A 78 3.40 -14.42 -7.37
N SER A 79 3.89 -15.58 -7.80
CA SER A 79 4.83 -16.40 -7.03
C SER A 79 5.96 -16.98 -7.87
N CYS A 80 5.74 -17.10 -9.19
CA CYS A 80 6.71 -17.66 -10.12
C CYS A 80 6.76 -16.87 -11.44
N PRO A 81 7.84 -16.99 -12.24
CA PRO A 81 7.96 -16.30 -13.52
C PRO A 81 6.81 -16.60 -14.49
N GLU A 82 6.27 -17.81 -14.45
CA GLU A 82 5.17 -18.25 -15.31
C GLU A 82 3.89 -17.44 -15.09
N ASP A 83 3.67 -16.94 -13.85
CA ASP A 83 2.51 -16.08 -13.53
C ASP A 83 2.51 -14.76 -14.30
N LEU A 84 3.68 -14.31 -14.80
CA LEU A 84 3.81 -13.08 -15.61
C LEU A 84 3.16 -13.22 -16.99
N GLU A 85 2.96 -14.44 -17.49
CA GLU A 85 2.32 -14.70 -18.78
C GLU A 85 0.78 -14.62 -18.69
N SER A 86 0.23 -14.69 -17.47
CA SER A 86 -1.21 -14.70 -17.21
C SER A 86 -1.62 -13.71 -16.11
N LEU A 87 -1.17 -12.47 -16.23
CA LEU A 87 -1.50 -11.42 -15.26
C LEU A 87 -2.99 -11.09 -15.27
N THR A 88 -3.65 -11.32 -14.13
CA THR A 88 -5.07 -11.01 -13.88
C THR A 88 -5.27 -9.90 -12.85
N THR A 89 -4.18 -9.39 -12.28
CA THR A 89 -4.15 -8.35 -11.25
C THR A 89 -3.33 -7.15 -11.72
N TYR A 90 -3.61 -5.98 -11.17
CA TYR A 90 -2.91 -4.75 -11.52
C TYR A 90 -1.56 -4.64 -10.79
N GLY A 91 -1.54 -4.89 -9.48
CA GLY A 91 -0.41 -4.66 -8.59
C GLY A 91 0.43 -5.92 -8.31
N PHE A 92 1.22 -6.37 -9.29
CA PHE A 92 2.04 -7.60 -9.14
C PHE A 92 3.51 -7.37 -8.76
N ARG A 93 4.02 -6.13 -8.86
CA ARG A 93 5.45 -5.84 -8.61
C ARG A 93 5.84 -5.80 -7.13
N GLY A 94 4.88 -5.55 -6.24
CA GLY A 94 5.15 -5.42 -4.80
C GLY A 94 5.97 -4.16 -4.44
N GLU A 95 5.87 -3.09 -5.23
CA GLU A 95 6.70 -1.89 -5.05
C GLU A 95 5.91 -0.65 -4.63
N ALA A 96 4.59 -0.62 -4.86
CA ALA A 96 3.77 0.58 -4.71
C ALA A 96 3.77 1.14 -3.27
N LEU A 97 3.25 0.37 -2.31
CA LEU A 97 3.16 0.82 -0.91
C LEU A 97 4.52 1.15 -0.31
N GLY A 98 5.55 0.34 -0.56
CA GLY A 98 6.90 0.63 -0.09
C GLY A 98 7.53 1.87 -0.74
N SER A 99 7.18 2.18 -1.98
CA SER A 99 7.62 3.41 -2.65
C SER A 99 6.91 4.64 -2.09
N ILE A 100 5.63 4.49 -1.75
CA ILE A 100 4.84 5.54 -1.08
C ILE A 100 5.41 5.80 0.33
N CYS A 101 5.64 4.77 1.14
CA CYS A 101 6.26 4.90 2.47
C CYS A 101 7.59 5.65 2.43
N CYS A 102 8.39 5.46 1.37
CA CYS A 102 9.68 6.13 1.23
C CYS A 102 9.57 7.66 1.10
N ILE A 103 8.41 8.19 0.70
CA ILE A 103 8.23 9.63 0.38
C ILE A 103 7.12 10.30 1.20
N SER A 104 6.34 9.55 1.98
CA SER A 104 5.26 10.08 2.82
C SER A 104 5.13 9.31 4.13
N GLU A 105 4.41 9.89 5.09
CA GLU A 105 3.90 9.14 6.24
C GLU A 105 2.75 8.25 5.77
N VAL A 106 2.65 7.03 6.30
CA VAL A 106 1.63 6.07 5.84
C VAL A 106 0.95 5.41 7.02
N LEU A 107 -0.38 5.45 7.00
CA LEU A 107 -1.24 4.72 7.91
C LEU A 107 -2.11 3.76 7.10
N ILE A 108 -2.16 2.51 7.53
CA ILE A 108 -3.06 1.51 6.92
C ILE A 108 -3.99 1.00 8.01
N THR A 109 -5.28 1.17 7.82
CA THR A 109 -6.30 0.50 8.63
C THR A 109 -6.92 -0.60 7.79
N THR A 110 -7.01 -1.81 8.34
CA THR A 110 -7.51 -2.97 7.60
C THR A 110 -8.33 -3.87 8.49
N LYS A 111 -9.31 -4.55 7.89
CA LYS A 111 -10.10 -5.60 8.51
C LYS A 111 -10.51 -6.62 7.46
N THR A 112 -10.12 -7.87 7.66
CA THR A 112 -10.64 -9.00 6.90
C THR A 112 -11.96 -9.50 7.49
N ALA A 113 -12.69 -10.33 6.75
CA ALA A 113 -13.91 -10.96 7.25
C ALA A 113 -13.69 -11.89 8.46
N ALA A 114 -12.46 -12.39 8.64
CA ALA A 114 -12.10 -13.27 9.75
C ALA A 114 -11.70 -12.50 11.03
N ASP A 115 -11.45 -11.20 10.93
CA ASP A 115 -11.02 -10.39 12.07
C ASP A 115 -12.23 -9.92 12.89
N ASP A 116 -12.10 -9.87 14.22
CA ASP A 116 -13.15 -9.35 15.11
C ASP A 116 -13.29 -7.82 15.00
N PHE A 117 -12.16 -7.11 14.84
CA PHE A 117 -12.09 -5.66 14.74
C PHE A 117 -11.03 -5.22 13.72
N SER A 118 -11.12 -3.98 13.26
CA SER A 118 -10.10 -3.42 12.36
C SER A 118 -8.86 -3.01 13.15
N THR A 119 -7.69 -3.10 12.52
CA THR A 119 -6.42 -2.65 13.11
C THR A 119 -5.79 -1.59 12.24
N GLN A 120 -5.32 -0.50 12.86
CA GLN A 120 -4.54 0.55 12.21
C GLN A 120 -3.05 0.33 12.48
N TYR A 121 -2.25 0.48 11.44
CA TYR A 121 -0.79 0.33 11.43
C TYR A 121 -0.15 1.65 10.98
N VAL A 122 0.94 2.03 11.65
CA VAL A 122 1.82 3.13 11.25
C VAL A 122 3.07 2.52 10.61
N LEU A 123 3.45 3.00 9.42
CA LEU A 123 4.61 2.48 8.69
C LEU A 123 5.77 3.48 8.70
N ASP A 124 7.00 2.97 8.79
CA ASP A 124 8.20 3.78 8.56
C ASP A 124 8.54 3.90 7.06
N SER A 125 9.58 4.67 6.75
CA SER A 125 10.02 4.93 5.37
C SER A 125 10.59 3.70 4.63
N SER A 126 10.79 2.59 5.33
CA SER A 126 11.14 1.30 4.76
C SER A 126 9.95 0.33 4.64
N GLY A 127 8.75 0.76 5.02
CA GLY A 127 7.52 -0.02 4.96
C GLY A 127 7.30 -0.95 6.15
N HIS A 128 8.11 -0.85 7.21
CA HIS A 128 7.94 -1.66 8.41
C HIS A 128 6.92 -1.04 9.37
N VAL A 129 6.15 -1.89 10.04
CA VAL A 129 5.19 -1.46 11.07
C VAL A 129 5.95 -0.98 12.31
N THR A 130 5.72 0.28 12.69
CA THR A 130 6.30 0.89 13.90
C THR A 130 5.33 0.94 15.07
N SER A 131 4.03 0.95 14.78
CA SER A 131 2.97 1.00 15.78
C SER A 131 1.68 0.40 15.23
N GLN A 132 0.86 -0.15 16.14
CA GLN A 132 -0.47 -0.66 15.81
C GLN A 132 -1.48 -0.32 16.91
N LYS A 133 -2.74 -0.11 16.53
CA LYS A 133 -3.85 0.06 17.48
C LYS A 133 -5.17 -0.45 16.91
N PRO A 134 -6.11 -0.92 17.75
CA PRO A 134 -7.48 -1.23 17.31
C PRO A 134 -8.19 -0.01 16.71
N SER A 135 -9.13 -0.25 15.80
CA SER A 135 -9.96 0.75 15.16
C SER A 135 -11.40 0.23 14.98
N HIS A 136 -12.35 1.17 14.86
CA HIS A 136 -13.79 0.89 14.74
C HIS A 136 -14.29 0.84 13.28
N LEU A 137 -13.39 0.83 12.30
CA LEU A 137 -13.78 0.79 10.90
C LEU A 137 -14.32 -0.61 10.51
N GLY A 138 -15.25 -0.61 9.55
CA GLY A 138 -15.82 -1.82 8.97
C GLY A 138 -14.83 -2.60 8.11
N GLN A 139 -15.30 -3.64 7.43
CA GLN A 139 -14.49 -4.44 6.51
C GLN A 139 -13.86 -3.58 5.40
N GLY A 140 -12.65 -3.97 4.99
CA GLY A 140 -11.90 -3.34 3.90
C GLY A 140 -10.62 -2.67 4.39
N LYS A 141 -10.04 -1.85 3.52
CA LYS A 141 -8.78 -1.15 3.77
C LYS A 141 -8.98 0.36 3.66
N VAL A 142 -8.39 1.11 4.58
CA VAL A 142 -8.20 2.56 4.52
C VAL A 142 -6.71 2.82 4.51
N CYS A 143 -6.21 3.41 3.43
CA CYS A 143 -4.85 3.91 3.34
C CYS A 143 -4.87 5.43 3.46
N LEU A 144 -4.15 5.95 4.45
CA LEU A 144 -3.90 7.36 4.69
C LEU A 144 -2.45 7.67 4.36
N LEU A 145 -2.25 8.73 3.59
CA LEU A 145 -0.96 9.31 3.24
C LEU A 145 -0.95 10.80 3.55
#